data_AF-A0A5E4A1T4-F1
#
_entry.id   AF-A0A5E4A1T4-F1
#
_cell.length_a   1.000
_cell.length_b   1.000
_cell.length_c   1.000
_cell.angle_alpha   90.00
_cell.angle_beta   90.00
_cell.angle_gamma   90.00
#
_symmetry.space_group_name_H-M   'P 1'
#
loop_
_entity.id
_entity.type
_entity.pdbx_description
1 polymer ?
#
loop_
_entity_poly.entity_id
_entity_poly.type
_entity_poly.pdbx_seq_one_letter_code
_entity_poly.pdbx_strand_id
1 'polypeptide(L)'
;MFDSAIDKAGQLTSDQDTLTLVAANRSHVFSFGGYTLRGSSTFGLAPHKAQDSKSYTSILYANGPGYVLNFGYRPDVPEVESCAPTYKQQAAVPLSGETHAGEDVAVFALGPQAHLVHRVQEQNYIAHIVAFAACLEPYEACGLAPPAG
;
A
#
# COMPACT_ATOMS: atom_id res chain seq x y z
N MET A 1 1.45 -8.51 -9.22
CA MET A 1 2.21 -7.89 -10.33
C MET A 1 3.38 -7.07 -9.81
N PHE A 2 3.15 -5.95 -9.10
CA PHE A 2 4.24 -5.14 -8.54
C PHE A 2 5.17 -5.96 -7.63
N ASP A 3 4.59 -6.68 -6.66
CA ASP A 3 5.32 -7.58 -5.77
C ASP A 3 6.09 -8.68 -6.52
N SER A 4 5.48 -9.26 -7.56
CA SER A 4 6.15 -10.25 -8.43
C SER A 4 7.34 -9.68 -9.20
N ALA A 5 7.33 -8.38 -9.53
CA ALA A 5 8.46 -7.71 -10.15
C ALA A 5 9.59 -7.46 -9.14
N ILE A 6 9.26 -7.19 -7.86
CA ILE A 6 10.23 -7.11 -6.77
C ILE A 6 10.92 -8.47 -6.57
N ASP A 7 10.14 -9.55 -6.47
CA ASP A 7 10.67 -10.92 -6.40
C ASP A 7 11.57 -11.23 -7.60
N LYS A 8 11.13 -10.86 -8.80
CA LYS A 8 11.93 -11.11 -10.00
C LYS A 8 13.25 -10.33 -10.00
N ALA A 9 13.26 -9.09 -9.53
CA ALA A 9 14.49 -8.32 -9.37
C ALA A 9 15.44 -9.00 -8.37
N GLY A 10 14.93 -9.46 -7.22
CA GLY A 10 15.71 -10.19 -6.23
C GLY A 10 16.33 -11.49 -6.75
N GLN A 11 15.68 -12.17 -7.71
CA GLN A 11 16.26 -13.35 -8.38
C GLN A 11 17.37 -13.01 -9.39
N LEU A 12 17.44 -11.76 -9.84
CA LEU A 12 18.36 -11.29 -10.88
C LEU A 12 19.53 -10.46 -10.34
N THR A 13 19.51 -10.13 -9.04
CA THR A 13 20.51 -9.28 -8.38
C THR A 13 21.05 -9.95 -7.11
N SER A 14 22.22 -9.52 -6.64
CA SER A 14 22.81 -9.98 -5.39
C SER A 14 22.59 -8.95 -4.28
N ASP A 15 22.20 -9.38 -3.09
CA ASP A 15 22.12 -8.48 -1.92
C ASP A 15 23.51 -8.08 -1.39
N GLN A 16 24.59 -8.62 -1.95
CA GLN A 16 25.97 -8.25 -1.61
C GLN A 16 26.41 -6.93 -2.27
N ASP A 17 25.83 -6.57 -3.40
CA ASP A 17 26.22 -5.39 -4.20
C ASP A 17 25.03 -4.51 -4.62
N THR A 18 23.80 -4.96 -4.41
CA THR A 18 22.59 -4.25 -4.85
C THR A 18 21.75 -3.81 -3.65
N LEU A 19 21.60 -2.49 -3.46
CA LEU A 19 20.63 -1.93 -2.52
C LEU A 19 19.25 -1.85 -3.21
N THR A 20 18.27 -2.55 -2.67
CA THR A 20 16.86 -2.50 -3.10
C THR A 20 16.02 -1.79 -2.05
N LEU A 21 15.28 -0.76 -2.47
CA LEU A 21 14.28 -0.07 -1.65
C LEU A 21 12.88 -0.23 -2.26
N VAL A 22 11.89 -0.57 -1.44
CA VAL A 22 10.47 -0.63 -1.84
C VAL A 22 9.70 0.34 -0.96
N ALA A 23 9.05 1.32 -1.57
CA ALA A 23 8.28 2.34 -0.88
C ALA A 23 7.06 2.76 -1.70
N ALA A 24 6.13 3.46 -1.06
CA ALA A 24 5.08 4.21 -1.75
C ALA A 24 5.42 5.70 -1.76
N ASN A 25 4.87 6.45 -2.72
CA ASN A 25 4.95 7.91 -2.71
C ASN A 25 3.94 8.52 -1.72
N ARG A 26 2.79 7.86 -1.49
CA ARG A 26 1.72 8.22 -0.56
C ARG A 26 0.72 7.07 -0.46
N SER A 27 -0.20 7.17 0.50
CA SER A 27 -1.28 6.22 0.68
C SER A 27 -2.60 6.71 0.04
N HIS A 28 -3.69 6.02 0.37
CA HIS A 28 -5.06 6.25 -0.09
C HIS A 28 -6.02 6.17 1.11
N VAL A 29 -7.20 6.77 1.01
CA VAL A 29 -8.23 6.68 2.08
C VAL A 29 -8.94 5.32 2.09
N PHE A 30 -8.19 4.28 1.75
CA PHE A 30 -8.53 2.87 1.77
C PHE A 30 -8.47 2.34 3.20
N SER A 31 -9.41 1.48 3.54
CA SER A 31 -9.44 0.79 4.83
C SER A 31 -9.83 -0.67 4.64
N PHE A 32 -9.30 -1.52 5.53
CA PHE A 32 -9.63 -2.95 5.61
C PHE A 32 -10.05 -3.27 7.04
N GLY A 33 -11.29 -3.74 7.22
CA GLY A 33 -11.84 -3.97 8.54
C GLY A 33 -13.02 -4.95 8.54
N GLY A 34 -13.87 -4.81 9.55
CA GLY A 34 -15.10 -5.61 9.66
C GLY A 34 -14.92 -7.01 10.23
N TYR A 35 -13.82 -7.30 10.94
CA TYR A 35 -13.62 -8.56 11.69
C TYR A 35 -13.84 -9.84 10.84
N THR A 36 -13.37 -9.82 9.61
CA THR A 36 -13.48 -10.96 8.71
C THR A 36 -12.64 -12.15 9.20
N LEU A 37 -13.11 -13.37 8.88
CA LEU A 37 -12.45 -14.59 9.31
C LEU A 37 -11.17 -14.83 8.52
N ARG A 38 -10.18 -15.51 9.13
CA ARG A 38 -8.98 -15.93 8.41
C ARG A 38 -9.37 -16.80 7.21
N GLY A 39 -8.87 -16.45 6.03
CA GLY A 39 -9.12 -17.18 4.79
C GLY A 39 -10.35 -16.72 4.00
N SER A 40 -11.14 -15.76 4.51
CA SER A 40 -12.18 -15.11 3.71
C SER A 40 -11.59 -14.24 2.61
N SER A 41 -12.32 -14.06 1.52
CA SER A 41 -11.95 -13.11 0.46
C SER A 41 -11.81 -11.69 1.02
N THR A 42 -10.72 -11.00 0.63
CA THR A 42 -10.52 -9.57 0.97
C THR A 42 -11.61 -8.68 0.36
N PHE A 43 -12.18 -9.09 -0.78
CA PHE A 43 -13.30 -8.40 -1.44
C PHE A 43 -14.67 -8.82 -0.89
N GLY A 44 -14.69 -9.72 0.09
CA GLY A 44 -15.90 -10.26 0.69
C GLY A 44 -16.61 -9.30 1.64
N LEU A 45 -17.70 -9.82 2.19
CA LEU A 45 -18.53 -9.12 3.16
C LEU A 45 -17.99 -9.32 4.58
N ALA A 46 -18.21 -8.33 5.44
CA ALA A 46 -18.09 -8.51 6.87
C ALA A 46 -19.13 -9.54 7.37
N PRO A 47 -18.84 -10.30 8.44
CA PRO A 47 -19.70 -11.41 8.89
C PRO A 47 -21.02 -10.94 9.52
N HIS A 48 -21.12 -9.67 9.91
CA HIS A 48 -22.29 -9.10 10.54
C HIS A 48 -22.91 -8.00 9.67
N LYS A 49 -24.23 -7.84 9.78
CA LYS A 49 -24.94 -6.72 9.15
C LYS A 49 -24.59 -5.40 9.85
N ALA A 50 -24.58 -4.32 9.09
CA ALA A 50 -24.46 -2.98 9.64
C ALA A 50 -25.75 -2.57 10.39
N GLN A 51 -25.73 -1.41 11.05
CA GLN A 51 -26.86 -0.90 11.83
C GLN A 51 -28.14 -0.68 10.99
N ASP A 52 -28.00 -0.50 9.67
CA ASP A 52 -29.13 -0.38 8.74
C ASP A 52 -29.64 -1.73 8.22
N SER A 53 -29.25 -2.84 8.88
CA SER A 53 -29.61 -4.22 8.55
C SER A 53 -29.15 -4.72 7.18
N LYS A 54 -28.18 -4.04 6.55
CA LYS A 54 -27.61 -4.42 5.25
C LYS A 54 -26.16 -4.87 5.37
N SER A 55 -25.70 -5.71 4.45
CA SER A 55 -24.30 -6.15 4.35
C SER A 55 -23.37 -4.99 4.07
N TYR A 56 -22.09 -5.15 4.39
CA TYR A 56 -21.04 -4.21 3.98
C TYR A 56 -19.75 -4.99 3.72
N THR A 57 -18.88 -4.42 2.90
CA THR A 57 -17.60 -5.03 2.51
C THR A 57 -16.52 -4.83 3.56
N SER A 58 -15.54 -5.74 3.59
CA SER A 58 -14.36 -5.59 4.43
C SER A 58 -13.48 -4.40 3.99
N ILE A 59 -13.36 -4.20 2.67
CA ILE A 59 -12.74 -3.00 2.09
C ILE A 59 -13.76 -1.87 2.03
N LEU A 60 -13.37 -0.67 2.47
CA LEU A 60 -14.13 0.57 2.31
C LEU A 60 -13.18 1.74 2.01
N TYR A 61 -13.73 2.81 1.42
CA TYR A 61 -13.02 4.07 1.23
C TYR A 61 -13.71 5.19 2.02
N ALA A 62 -12.96 6.20 2.47
CA ALA A 62 -13.57 7.35 3.12
C ALA A 62 -14.34 8.24 2.11
N ASN A 63 -13.81 8.39 0.90
CA ASN A 63 -14.43 9.16 -0.18
C ASN A 63 -14.23 8.47 -1.53
N GLY A 64 -14.91 8.95 -2.57
CA GLY A 64 -14.72 8.45 -3.93
C GLY A 64 -16.01 8.06 -4.65
N PRO A 65 -15.87 7.45 -5.84
CA PRO A 65 -17.00 7.19 -6.74
C PRO A 65 -17.85 5.99 -6.33
N GLY A 66 -17.49 5.29 -5.24
CA GLY A 66 -18.27 4.19 -4.69
C GLY A 66 -19.39 4.62 -3.75
N TYR A 67 -19.49 5.92 -3.42
CA TYR A 67 -20.66 6.45 -2.72
C TYR A 67 -21.92 6.23 -3.57
N VAL A 68 -22.95 5.63 -2.98
CA VAL A 68 -24.22 5.37 -3.65
C VAL A 68 -25.37 5.41 -2.66
N LEU A 69 -26.47 6.04 -3.08
CA LEU A 69 -27.77 5.96 -2.42
C LEU A 69 -28.80 5.46 -3.44
N ASN A 70 -29.57 4.45 -3.05
CA ASN A 70 -30.74 3.99 -3.77
C ASN A 70 -31.99 4.44 -3.03
N PHE A 71 -32.77 5.36 -3.62
CA PHE A 71 -33.93 6.01 -2.97
C PHE A 71 -33.62 6.63 -1.60
N GLY A 72 -32.41 7.20 -1.44
CA GLY A 72 -31.97 7.81 -0.17
C GLY A 72 -31.38 6.83 0.85
N TYR A 73 -31.33 5.53 0.53
CA TYR A 73 -30.77 4.50 1.41
C TYR A 73 -29.48 3.94 0.85
N ARG A 74 -28.53 3.59 1.72
CA ARG A 74 -27.37 2.78 1.35
C ARG A 74 -27.86 1.45 0.77
N PRO A 75 -27.40 1.02 -0.42
CA PRO A 75 -27.81 -0.27 -0.98
C PRO A 75 -27.21 -1.43 -0.20
N ASP A 76 -27.92 -2.56 -0.19
CA ASP A 76 -27.36 -3.84 0.25
C ASP A 76 -26.44 -4.37 -0.86
N VAL A 77 -25.44 -5.17 -0.49
CA VAL A 77 -24.48 -5.74 -1.44
C VAL A 77 -24.37 -7.26 -1.23
N PRO A 78 -24.62 -8.08 -2.26
CA PRO A 78 -24.35 -9.50 -2.23
C PRO A 78 -22.85 -9.78 -2.49
N GLU A 79 -22.33 -10.89 -1.96
CA GLU A 79 -20.91 -11.25 -2.06
C GLU A 79 -20.41 -11.41 -3.50
N VAL A 80 -21.26 -11.92 -4.40
CA VAL A 80 -20.93 -12.04 -5.83
C VAL A 80 -20.66 -10.68 -6.48
N GLU A 81 -21.39 -9.64 -6.05
CA GLU A 81 -21.23 -8.29 -6.56
C GLU A 81 -19.99 -7.64 -5.94
N SER A 82 -19.77 -7.81 -4.64
CA SER A 82 -18.60 -7.22 -3.96
C SER A 82 -17.27 -7.76 -4.50
N CYS A 83 -17.26 -9.00 -5.00
CA CYS A 83 -16.10 -9.65 -5.59
C CYS A 83 -15.90 -9.35 -7.09
N ALA A 84 -16.82 -8.60 -7.72
CA ALA A 84 -16.68 -8.30 -9.14
C ALA A 84 -15.48 -7.35 -9.38
N PRO A 85 -14.67 -7.56 -10.45
CA PRO A 85 -13.52 -6.70 -10.74
C PRO A 85 -13.86 -5.22 -10.99
N THR A 86 -15.12 -4.93 -11.32
CA THR A 86 -15.63 -3.58 -11.58
C THR A 86 -16.34 -2.96 -10.37
N TYR A 87 -16.45 -3.70 -9.25
CA TYR A 87 -17.14 -3.22 -8.07
C TYR A 87 -16.38 -2.05 -7.42
N LYS A 88 -17.11 -0.98 -7.11
CA LYS A 88 -16.59 0.17 -6.37
C LYS A 88 -17.05 0.03 -4.93
N GLN A 89 -16.12 -0.23 -4.01
CA GLN A 89 -16.46 -0.32 -2.59
C GLN A 89 -17.07 1.00 -2.10
N GLN A 90 -18.02 0.88 -1.18
CA GLN A 90 -18.78 2.02 -0.68
C GLN A 90 -17.85 3.07 -0.06
N ALA A 91 -18.23 4.34 -0.23
CA ALA A 91 -17.54 5.49 0.33
C ALA A 91 -18.48 6.39 1.14
N ALA A 92 -17.94 7.19 2.06
CA ALA A 92 -18.74 8.10 2.89
C ALA A 92 -19.00 9.46 2.21
N VAL A 93 -18.05 9.97 1.42
CA VAL A 93 -18.19 11.23 0.67
C VAL A 93 -18.12 11.00 -0.84
N PRO A 94 -19.13 11.41 -1.64
CA PRO A 94 -19.13 11.21 -3.08
C PRO A 94 -18.10 12.12 -3.77
N LEU A 95 -17.19 11.50 -4.53
CA LEU A 95 -16.25 12.20 -5.42
C LEU A 95 -16.12 11.45 -6.74
N SER A 96 -15.68 12.13 -7.81
CA SER A 96 -15.42 11.50 -9.10
C SER A 96 -14.22 10.55 -9.07
N GLY A 97 -13.24 10.83 -8.21
CA GLY A 97 -12.09 9.99 -7.90
C GLY A 97 -11.87 9.98 -6.39
N GLU A 98 -11.37 8.86 -5.88
CA GLU A 98 -10.93 8.77 -4.49
C GLU A 98 -9.62 9.56 -4.30
N THR A 99 -9.37 10.06 -3.08
CA THR A 99 -8.22 10.90 -2.76
C THR A 99 -7.07 10.11 -2.14
N HIS A 100 -5.83 10.57 -2.35
CA HIS A 100 -4.70 10.13 -1.53
C HIS A 100 -4.94 10.37 -0.03
N ALA A 101 -4.22 9.62 0.80
CA ALA A 101 -4.14 9.83 2.23
C ALA A 101 -2.72 10.23 2.66
N GLY A 102 -2.64 10.90 3.80
CA GLY A 102 -1.45 11.61 4.29
C GLY A 102 -0.75 10.95 5.48
N GLU A 103 -1.09 9.71 5.81
CA GLU A 103 -0.36 8.91 6.78
C GLU A 103 0.97 8.41 6.23
N ASP A 104 1.89 8.10 7.14
CA ASP A 104 3.19 7.54 6.83
C ASP A 104 3.09 6.24 6.02
N VAL A 105 3.99 6.06 5.07
CA VAL A 105 4.10 4.84 4.27
C VAL A 105 5.36 4.05 4.62
N ALA A 106 5.30 2.74 4.41
CA ALA A 106 6.44 1.87 4.68
C ALA A 106 7.58 2.07 3.66
N VAL A 107 8.81 1.87 4.13
CA VAL A 107 10.00 1.66 3.31
C VAL A 107 10.61 0.33 3.71
N PHE A 108 10.74 -0.59 2.76
CA PHE A 108 11.46 -1.85 2.91
C PHE A 108 12.82 -1.74 2.24
N ALA A 109 13.86 -2.33 2.82
CA ALA A 109 15.22 -2.23 2.34
C ALA A 109 15.98 -3.56 2.44
N LEU A 110 16.79 -3.87 1.43
CA LEU A 110 17.67 -5.03 1.39
C LEU A 110 18.98 -4.67 0.68
N GLY A 111 20.11 -5.17 1.16
CA GLY A 111 21.42 -5.00 0.53
C GLY A 111 22.35 -4.00 1.23
N PRO A 112 23.40 -3.49 0.55
CA PRO A 112 24.40 -2.60 1.14
C PRO A 112 23.76 -1.36 1.76
N GLN A 113 24.15 -1.04 3.00
CA GLN A 113 23.64 0.09 3.78
C GLN A 113 22.13 0.06 4.10
N ALA A 114 21.39 -1.00 3.77
CA ALA A 114 19.95 -1.10 4.05
C ALA A 114 19.60 -0.97 5.55
N HIS A 115 20.52 -1.32 6.44
CA HIS A 115 20.37 -1.17 7.89
C HIS A 115 20.21 0.29 8.37
N LEU A 116 20.51 1.27 7.51
CA LEU A 116 20.26 2.70 7.77
C LEU A 116 18.78 3.08 7.56
N VAL A 117 18.00 2.25 6.85
CA VAL A 117 16.56 2.43 6.71
C VAL A 117 15.89 1.95 8.00
N HIS A 118 15.57 2.89 8.89
CA HIS A 118 15.01 2.57 10.19
C HIS A 118 14.13 3.70 10.73
N ARG A 119 13.18 3.33 11.60
CA ARG A 119 12.28 4.24 12.33
C ARG A 119 11.43 5.10 11.37
N VAL A 120 11.04 6.28 11.85
CA VAL A 120 10.29 7.29 11.09
C VAL A 120 11.30 8.27 10.51
N GLN A 121 11.19 8.52 9.21
CA GLN A 121 12.10 9.38 8.44
C GLN A 121 11.29 10.24 7.48
N GLU A 122 11.83 11.39 7.10
CA GLU A 122 11.30 12.20 6.01
C GLU A 122 11.46 11.47 4.67
N GLN A 123 10.50 11.63 3.75
CA GLN A 123 10.50 10.86 2.48
C GLN A 123 11.73 11.16 1.60
N ASN A 124 12.29 12.37 1.66
CA ASN A 124 13.51 12.70 0.91
C ASN A 124 14.73 11.89 1.37
N TYR A 125 14.68 11.29 2.57
CA TYR A 125 15.74 10.40 3.08
C TYR A 125 15.98 9.19 2.16
N ILE A 126 14.96 8.71 1.45
CA ILE A 126 15.10 7.62 0.47
C ILE A 126 16.16 7.97 -0.59
N ALA A 127 16.13 9.20 -1.12
CA ALA A 127 17.11 9.64 -2.11
C ALA A 127 18.52 9.74 -1.50
N HIS A 128 18.61 10.23 -0.26
CA HIS A 128 19.89 10.35 0.43
C HIS A 128 20.55 9.00 0.71
N ILE A 129 19.78 7.97 1.10
CA ILE A 129 20.33 6.64 1.34
C ILE A 129 20.84 6.01 0.04
N VAL A 130 20.08 6.14 -1.06
CA VAL A 130 20.52 5.62 -2.36
C VAL A 130 21.82 6.28 -2.80
N ALA A 131 21.91 7.61 -2.68
CA ALA A 131 23.12 8.35 -3.01
C ALA A 131 24.30 7.93 -2.10
N PHE A 132 24.08 7.83 -0.79
CA PHE A 132 25.10 7.42 0.17
C PHE A 132 25.61 5.99 -0.08
N ALA A 133 24.71 5.03 -0.28
CA ALA A 133 25.07 3.62 -0.45
C ALA A 133 25.88 3.36 -1.72
N ALA A 134 25.67 4.17 -2.75
CA ALA A 134 26.42 4.12 -4.01
C ALA A 134 27.57 5.14 -4.09
N CYS A 135 27.87 5.85 -2.99
CA CYS A 135 28.91 6.89 -2.93
C CYS A 135 28.79 7.95 -4.05
N LEU A 136 27.55 8.33 -4.37
CA LEU A 136 27.22 9.37 -5.36
C LEU A 136 27.15 10.73 -4.67
N GLU A 137 27.21 11.83 -5.44
CA GLU A 137 26.99 13.19 -4.93
C GLU A 137 25.74 13.28 -4.04
N PRO A 138 25.81 13.95 -2.86
CA PRO A 138 26.94 14.65 -2.25
C PRO A 138 27.78 13.79 -1.27
N TYR A 139 27.75 12.46 -1.43
CA TYR A 139 28.35 11.46 -0.54
C TYR A 139 29.52 10.71 -1.18
N GLU A 140 30.27 11.35 -2.07
CA GLU A 140 31.46 10.74 -2.71
C GLU A 140 32.51 10.34 -1.67
N ALA A 141 32.58 11.08 -0.56
CA ALA A 141 33.39 10.75 0.62
C ALA A 141 32.65 9.81 1.59
N CYS A 142 31.95 8.78 1.07
CA CYS A 142 31.14 7.85 1.86
C CYS A 142 31.95 7.01 2.88
N GLY A 143 33.25 6.83 2.66
CA GLY A 143 34.10 6.01 3.53
C GLY A 143 33.76 4.51 3.51
N LEU A 144 32.96 4.05 2.55
CA LEU A 144 32.58 2.66 2.38
C LEU A 144 33.66 1.91 1.59
N ALA A 145 33.83 0.61 1.90
CA ALA A 145 34.60 -0.28 1.05
C ALA A 145 33.88 -0.47 -0.31
N PRO A 146 34.60 -0.85 -1.37
CA PRO A 146 33.98 -1.21 -2.65
C PRO A 146 32.91 -2.30 -2.47
N PRO A 147 31.91 -2.38 -3.37
CA PRO A 147 30.90 -3.43 -3.34
C PRO A 147 31.52 -4.83 -3.31
N ALA A 148 30.90 -5.75 -2.58
CA ALA A 148 31.36 -7.13 -2.50
C ALA A 148 30.94 -7.87 -3.78
N GLY A 149 31.82 -7.88 -4.79
CA GLY A 149 31.66 -8.57 -6.07
C GLY A 149 32.99 -9.12 -6.59
#